data_AF-A0A7J4RNQ2-F1
#
_entry.id   AF-A0A7J4RNQ2-F1
#
_cell.length_a   1.000
_cell.length_b   1.000
_cell.length_c   1.000
_cell.angle_alpha   90.00
_cell.angle_beta   90.00
_cell.angle_gamma   90.00
#
_symmetry.space_group_name_H-M   'P 1'
#
loop_
_entity.id
_entity.type
_entity.pdbx_description
1 polymer ?
#
loop_
_entity_poly.entity_id
_entity_poly.type
_entity_poly.pdbx_seq_one_letter_code
_entity_poly.pdbx_strand_id
1 'polypeptide(L)' 'FAQEGRLILSTSDAKEATGKNSKEGILREIGVMMRSEMKKSMEDGKTDAAPSRKSKQQRSQRKSFRQKSGGQRKKKFGRK' A
#
# COMPACT_ATOMS: atom_id res chain seq x y z
N PHE A 1 9.86 5.45 -2.25
CA PHE A 1 9.46 6.86 -2.48
C PHE A 1 8.01 6.85 -2.92
N ALA A 2 7.10 7.43 -2.12
CA ALA A 2 5.77 7.74 -2.63
C ALA A 2 5.93 8.94 -3.57
N GLN A 3 5.47 8.84 -4.81
CA GLN A 3 5.45 9.98 -5.73
C GLN A 3 4.27 10.87 -5.34
N GLU A 4 4.51 11.78 -4.40
CA GLU A 4 3.52 12.80 -4.05
C GLU A 4 3.60 13.96 -5.06
N GLY A 5 2.44 14.39 -5.57
CA GLY A 5 2.30 15.51 -6.49
C GLY A 5 1.35 16.58 -5.95
N ARG A 6 1.45 17.81 -6.47
CA ARG A 6 0.48 18.89 -6.20
C ARG A 6 -0.44 19.10 -7.39
N LEU A 7 -1.73 19.24 -7.11
CA LEU A 7 -2.74 19.62 -8.09
C LEU A 7 -2.98 21.13 -8.03
N ILE A 8 -2.77 21.82 -9.15
CA ILE A 8 -3.04 23.25 -9.31
C ILE A 8 -4.20 23.38 -10.28
N LEU A 9 -5.29 24.01 -9.84
CA LEU A 9 -6.51 24.25 -10.62
C LEU A 9 -6.85 25.73 -10.55
N SER A 10 -7.50 26.23 -11.60
CA SER A 10 -8.13 27.54 -11.55
C SER A 10 -9.35 27.49 -10.61
N THR A 11 -9.68 28.62 -9.99
CA THR A 11 -10.83 28.70 -9.09
C THR A 11 -12.15 28.69 -9.84
N SER A 12 -12.18 29.17 -11.09
CA SER A 12 -13.35 29.11 -11.97
C SER A 12 -13.72 27.67 -12.28
N ASP A 13 -12.75 26.90 -12.76
CA ASP A 13 -13.02 25.56 -13.27
C ASP A 13 -13.35 24.62 -12.11
N ALA A 14 -12.71 24.83 -10.95
CA ALA A 14 -13.05 24.07 -9.74
C ALA A 14 -14.49 24.32 -9.26
N LYS A 15 -14.99 25.56 -9.38
CA LYS A 15 -16.38 25.90 -9.03
C LYS A 15 -17.35 25.31 -10.05
N GLU A 16 -17.04 25.42 -11.34
CA GLU A 16 -17.86 24.88 -12.43
C GLU A 16 -17.97 23.36 -12.34
N ALA A 17 -16.85 22.66 -12.16
CA ALA A 17 -16.80 21.20 -12.09
C ALA A 17 -17.51 20.63 -10.84
N THR A 18 -17.43 21.32 -9.70
CA THR A 18 -18.03 20.83 -8.44
C THR A 18 -19.41 21.41 -8.13
N GLY A 19 -19.79 22.50 -8.81
CA GLY A 19 -20.99 23.28 -8.50
C GLY A 19 -20.97 23.95 -7.12
N LYS A 20 -19.80 24.06 -6.47
CA LYS A 20 -19.66 24.65 -5.13
C LYS A 20 -18.96 25.99 -5.18
N ASN A 21 -19.48 26.96 -4.44
CA ASN A 21 -18.92 28.31 -4.39
C ASN A 21 -17.90 28.54 -3.27
N SER A 22 -17.80 27.62 -2.29
CA SER A 22 -16.89 27.71 -1.15
C SER A 22 -15.69 26.76 -1.30
N LYS A 23 -14.52 27.19 -0.82
CA LYS A 23 -13.29 26.37 -0.82
C LYS A 23 -13.50 25.02 -0.17
N GLU A 24 -14.18 24.99 0.97
CA GLU A 24 -14.49 23.75 1.70
C GLU A 24 -15.46 22.86 0.92
N GLY A 25 -16.47 23.45 0.28
CA GLY A 25 -17.41 22.71 -0.56
C GLY A 25 -16.71 22.00 -1.71
N ILE A 26 -15.83 22.72 -2.42
CA ILE A 26 -15.02 22.19 -3.52
C ILE A 26 -14.16 21.01 -3.03
N LEU A 27 -13.43 21.19 -1.93
CA LEU A 27 -12.55 20.14 -1.38
C LEU A 27 -13.33 18.91 -0.89
N ARG A 28 -14.51 19.13 -0.29
CA ARG A 28 -15.37 18.04 0.18
C ARG A 28 -15.88 17.20 -0.98
N GLU A 29 -16.34 17.85 -2.06
CA GLU A 29 -16.86 17.18 -3.25
C GLU A 29 -15.78 16.33 -3.93
N ILE A 30 -14.59 16.92 -4.17
CA ILE A 30 -13.43 16.20 -4.71
C ILE A 30 -13.10 14.99 -3.84
N GLY A 31 -13.06 15.15 -2.51
CA GLY A 31 -12.78 14.05 -1.60
C GLY A 31 -13.83 12.93 -1.63
N VAL A 32 -15.11 13.25 -1.87
CA VAL A 32 -16.16 12.24 -2.05
C VAL A 32 -15.96 11.47 -3.35
N MET A 33 -15.69 12.18 -4.46
CA MET A 33 -15.41 11.57 -5.76
C MET A 33 -14.21 10.63 -5.69
N MET A 34 -13.07 11.10 -5.17
CA MET A 34 -11.85 10.29 -5.04
C MET A 34 -12.08 9.01 -4.22
N ARG A 35 -12.85 9.09 -3.13
CA ARG A 35 -13.21 7.90 -2.33
C ARG A 35 -14.07 6.92 -3.12
N SER A 36 -14.99 7.42 -3.94
CA SER A 36 -15.84 6.55 -4.78
C SER A 36 -15.01 5.84 -5.86
N GLU A 37 -14.09 6.54 -6.50
CA GLU A 37 -13.18 5.98 -7.52
C GLU A 37 -12.20 4.98 -6.91
N MET A 38 -11.65 5.30 -5.73
CA MET A 38 -10.80 4.36 -5.00
C MET A 38 -11.55 3.05 -4.70
N LYS A 39 -12.80 3.13 -4.22
CA LYS A 39 -13.61 1.92 -3.98
C LYS A 39 -13.84 1.11 -5.25
N LYS A 40 -14.22 1.77 -6.36
CA LYS A 40 -14.38 1.12 -7.67
C LYS A 40 -13.09 0.45 -8.13
N SER A 41 -11.95 1.15 -8.06
CA SER A 41 -10.66 0.58 -8.43
C SER A 41 -10.23 -0.61 -7.57
N MET A 42 -10.62 -0.65 -6.29
CA MET A 42 -10.36 -1.81 -5.43
C MET A 42 -11.28 -2.99 -5.75
N GLU A 43 -12.46 -2.74 -6.32
CA GLU A 43 -13.37 -3.79 -6.79
C GLU A 43 -12.91 -4.34 -8.15
N ASP A 44 -12.52 -3.46 -9.08
CA ASP A 44 -12.04 -3.80 -10.41
C ASP A 44 -10.62 -4.44 -10.39
N GLY A 45 -9.76 -3.97 -9.48
CA GLY A 45 -8.40 -4.47 -9.27
C GLY A 45 -8.28 -5.84 -8.58
N LYS A 46 -9.41 -6.51 -8.29
CA LYS A 46 -9.40 -7.91 -7.81
C LYS A 46 -9.06 -8.93 -8.91
N THR A 47 -8.88 -8.47 -10.14
CA THR A 47 -8.51 -9.31 -11.30
C THR A 47 -7.02 -9.67 -11.33
N ASP A 48 -6.15 -8.89 -10.68
CA ASP A 48 -4.77 -9.31 -10.46
C ASP A 48 -4.69 -10.12 -9.17
N ALA A 49 -5.01 -11.40 -9.30
CA ALA A 49 -4.81 -12.41 -8.28
C ALA A 49 -3.33 -12.44 -7.86
N ALA A 50 -2.96 -11.62 -6.86
CA ALA A 50 -1.73 -11.85 -6.13
C ALA A 50 -1.76 -13.32 -5.67
N PRO A 51 -0.77 -14.15 -6.03
CA PRO A 51 -0.83 -15.58 -5.76
C PRO A 51 -1.10 -15.77 -4.28
N SER A 52 -2.16 -16.53 -3.97
CA SER A 52 -2.70 -16.60 -2.62
C SER A 52 -1.55 -16.79 -1.62
N ARG A 53 -1.36 -15.80 -0.75
CA ARG A 53 -0.36 -15.89 0.31
C ARG A 53 -0.80 -17.07 1.19
N LYS A 54 -0.23 -18.26 0.95
CA LYS A 54 -0.50 -19.48 1.73
C LYS A 54 -0.50 -19.14 3.22
N SER A 55 -1.42 -19.76 3.97
CA SER A 55 -1.67 -19.43 5.37
C SER A 55 -0.40 -19.44 6.22
N LYS A 56 -0.38 -18.65 7.29
CA LYS A 56 0.76 -18.56 8.21
C LYS A 56 1.18 -19.94 8.74
N GLN A 57 0.21 -20.85 8.94
CA GLN A 57 0.42 -22.26 9.30
C GLN A 57 1.14 -23.05 8.20
N GLN A 58 0.73 -22.93 6.94
CA GLN A 58 1.42 -23.63 5.84
C GLN A 58 2.85 -23.13 5.64
N ARG A 59 3.15 -21.87 5.98
CA ARG A 59 4.53 -21.33 5.94
C ARG A 59 5.41 -21.87 7.06
N SER A 60 4.89 -22.01 8.28
CA SER A 60 5.66 -22.57 9.40
C SER A 60 5.88 -24.08 9.28
N GLN A 61 5.01 -24.77 8.54
CA GLN A 61 5.16 -26.20 8.23
C GLN A 61 6.11 -26.48 7.07
N ARG A 62 6.41 -25.49 6.22
CA ARG A 62 7.49 -25.67 5.24
C ARG A 62 8.74 -25.95 6.06
N LYS A 63 9.38 -27.08 5.78
CA LYS A 63 10.74 -27.35 6.22
C LYS A 63 11.61 -26.28 5.59
N SER A 64 11.67 -25.11 6.23
CA SER A 64 12.81 -24.24 6.06
C SER A 64 13.99 -25.14 6.37
N PHE A 65 14.82 -25.40 5.35
CA PHE A 65 16.20 -25.70 5.64
C PHE A 65 16.61 -24.53 6.52
N ARG A 66 16.68 -24.78 7.83
CA ARG A 66 17.32 -23.89 8.76
C ARG A 66 18.70 -23.70 8.15
N GLN A 67 18.91 -22.61 7.43
CA GLN A 67 20.23 -22.08 7.17
C GLN A 67 20.77 -21.67 8.54
N LYS A 68 21.14 -22.66 9.35
CA LYS A 68 22.12 -22.54 10.42
C LYS A 68 23.47 -22.43 9.73
N SER A 69 23.65 -21.34 8.99
CA SER A 69 24.92 -20.94 8.40
C SER A 69 24.99 -19.42 8.47
N GLY A 70 24.93 -18.89 9.70
CA GLY A 70 25.04 -17.46 9.97
C GLY A 70 25.47 -17.14 11.40
N GLY A 71 26.00 -18.13 12.12
CA GLY A 71 26.41 -17.99 13.50
C GLY A 71 27.66 -18.81 13.79
N GLN A 72 28.69 -18.69 12.97
CA GLN A 72 30.04 -19.03 13.41
C GLN A 72 30.43 -18.08 14.55
N ARG A 73 30.01 -18.39 15.77
CA ARG A 73 30.70 -17.91 16.96
C ARG A 73 31.94 -18.79 17.05
N LYS A 74 33.08 -18.24 16.60
CA LYS A 74 34.37 -18.95 16.53
C LYS A 74 34.61 -19.76 17.80
N LYS A 75 35.02 -21.03 17.63
CA LYS A 75 35.44 -21.89 18.73
C LYS A 75 36.47 -21.15 19.58
N LYS A 76 36.09 -20.84 20.81
CA LYS A 76 37.02 -20.65 21.93
C LYS A 76 36.51 -21.57 23.02
N PHE A 77 37.07 -22.78 23.11
CA PHE A 77 37.55 -23.38 24.35
C PHE A 77 38.02 -24.81 24.04
N GLY A 78 39.34 -24.91 24.00
CA GLY A 78 40.17 -26.08 23.72
C GLY A 78 41.64 -25.69 23.89
N ARG A 79 41.91 -24.68 24.74
CA ARG A 79 43.22 -24.48 25.35
C ARG A 79 43.44 -25.67 26.27
N LYS A 80 44.14 -26.69 25.77
CA LYS A 80 45.18 -27.41 26.48
C LYS A 80 46.41 -27.33 25.60
#